data_AF-A0A1J7CYW4-F1
#
_entry.id   AF-A0A1J7CYW4-F1
#
_cell.length_a   1.000
_cell.length_b   1.000
_cell.length_c   1.000
_cell.angle_alpha   90.00
_cell.angle_beta   90.00
_cell.angle_gamma   90.00
#
_symmetry.space_group_name_H-M   'P 1'
#
loop_
_entity.id
_entity.type
_entity.pdbx_description
1 polymer ?
#
loop_
_entity_poly.entity_id
_entity_poly.type
_entity_poly.pdbx_seq_one_letter_code
_entity_poly.pdbx_strand_id
1 'polypeptide(L)'
;MAHPKATREGLRRAYVFGNLSLELAAIQCGVSVHSARRWKKEALDNGDDWEVIRSAHLLASGAPEDIARAILTSLMAQFQETLEKVNLADTLCAAERVELLARLTDAWSKSIAASKKILPETGQLATAMETLKLLSAFIQDKHPRHLAAFVDMLEAFGPVLEKHYG
;
A
#
# COMPACT_ATOMS: atom_id res chain seq x y z
N MET A 1 1.96 33.00 -19.14
CA MET A 1 2.29 33.74 -17.90
C MET A 1 3.04 32.81 -16.97
N ALA A 2 4.15 33.25 -16.38
CA ALA A 2 4.96 32.41 -15.50
C ALA A 2 4.26 32.26 -14.15
N HIS A 3 3.72 31.08 -13.86
CA HIS A 3 3.12 30.80 -12.54
C HIS A 3 4.20 30.80 -11.44
N PRO A 4 3.88 31.30 -10.23
CA PRO A 4 4.80 31.28 -9.09
C PRO A 4 5.23 29.85 -8.72
N LYS A 5 6.46 29.70 -8.22
CA LYS A 5 6.98 28.41 -7.72
C LYS A 5 6.06 27.79 -6.66
N ALA A 6 5.50 28.61 -5.77
CA ALA A 6 4.56 28.20 -4.73
C ALA A 6 3.31 27.49 -5.28
N THR A 7 2.80 27.91 -6.45
CA THR A 7 1.63 27.27 -7.09
C THR A 7 1.98 25.88 -7.63
N ARG A 8 3.19 25.71 -8.18
CA ARG A 8 3.68 24.40 -8.65
C ARG A 8 3.88 23.43 -7.48
N GLU A 9 4.47 23.92 -6.39
CA GLU A 9 4.65 23.13 -5.17
C GLU A 9 3.32 22.77 -4.50
N GLY A 10 2.37 23.70 -4.47
CA GLY A 10 1.02 23.44 -3.99
C GLY A 10 0.33 22.34 -4.79
N LEU A 11 0.45 22.38 -6.11
CA LEU A 11 -0.10 21.35 -6.99
C LEU A 11 0.56 19.99 -6.78
N ARG A 12 1.90 19.96 -6.66
CA ARG A 12 2.64 18.73 -6.33
C ARG A 12 2.17 18.14 -5.01
N ARG A 13 2.04 18.95 -3.95
CA ARG A 13 1.58 18.47 -2.64
C ARG A 13 0.16 17.90 -2.69
N ALA A 14 -0.76 18.60 -3.35
CA ALA A 14 -2.14 18.15 -3.50
C ALA A 14 -2.24 16.81 -4.27
N TYR A 15 -1.41 16.64 -5.29
CA TYR A 15 -1.35 15.42 -6.09
C TYR A 15 -0.68 14.24 -5.34
N VAL A 16 0.49 14.48 -4.75
CA VAL A 16 1.34 13.45 -4.15
C VAL A 16 0.88 13.04 -2.76
N PHE A 17 0.59 14.01 -1.88
CA PHE A 17 0.23 13.76 -0.48
C PHE A 17 -1.27 13.88 -0.22
N GLY A 18 -1.96 14.76 -0.94
CA GLY A 18 -3.42 14.89 -0.86
C GLY A 18 -4.18 13.79 -1.63
N ASN A 19 -3.47 12.93 -2.36
CA ASN A 19 -4.02 11.86 -3.20
C ASN A 19 -5.11 12.32 -4.18
N LEU A 20 -5.12 13.60 -4.58
CA LEU A 20 -6.09 14.12 -5.53
C LEU A 20 -5.75 13.68 -6.97
N SER A 21 -6.76 13.64 -7.84
CA SER A 21 -6.50 13.58 -9.29
C SER A 21 -5.78 14.85 -9.75
N LEU A 22 -5.03 14.76 -10.85
CA LEU A 22 -4.31 15.92 -11.38
C LEU A 22 -5.27 17.04 -11.79
N GLU A 23 -6.45 16.66 -12.26
CA GLU A 23 -7.56 17.54 -12.61
C GLU A 23 -8.07 18.32 -11.39
N LEU A 24 -8.33 17.64 -10.26
CA LEU A 24 -8.79 18.28 -9.02
C LEU A 24 -7.69 19.14 -8.39
N ALA A 25 -6.43 18.67 -8.40
CA ALA A 25 -5.29 19.44 -7.92
C ALA A 25 -5.07 20.72 -8.76
N ALA A 26 -5.28 20.65 -10.07
CA ALA A 26 -5.20 21.81 -10.96
C ALA A 26 -6.30 22.83 -10.67
N ILE A 27 -7.54 22.38 -10.48
CA ILE A 27 -8.67 23.23 -10.07
C ILE A 27 -8.36 23.93 -8.74
N GLN A 28 -7.91 23.17 -7.73
CA GLN A 28 -7.59 23.69 -6.41
C GLN A 28 -6.46 24.74 -6.44
N CYS A 29 -5.49 24.57 -7.34
CA CYS A 29 -4.37 25.50 -7.50
C CYS A 29 -4.66 26.63 -8.49
N GLY A 30 -5.86 26.70 -9.07
CA GLY A 30 -6.24 27.73 -10.05
C GLY A 30 -5.44 27.68 -11.35
N VAL A 31 -5.02 26.49 -11.79
CA VAL A 31 -4.23 26.31 -13.02
C VAL A 31 -4.92 25.37 -13.99
N SER A 32 -4.56 25.46 -15.28
CA SER A 32 -5.10 24.54 -16.27
C SER A 32 -4.55 23.12 -16.08
N VAL A 33 -5.35 22.10 -16.40
CA VAL A 33 -4.91 20.70 -16.40
C VAL A 33 -3.72 20.48 -17.35
N HIS A 34 -3.67 21.23 -18.46
CA HIS A 34 -2.55 21.19 -19.39
C HIS A 34 -1.23 21.67 -18.73
N SER A 35 -1.28 22.78 -17.98
CA SER A 35 -0.16 23.29 -17.20
C SER A 35 0.27 22.29 -16.12
N ALA A 36 -0.67 21.67 -15.43
CA ALA A 36 -0.41 20.64 -14.43
C ALA A 36 0.31 19.42 -15.01
N ARG A 37 -0.16 18.91 -16.17
CA ARG A 37 0.48 17.79 -16.89
C ARG A 37 1.89 18.15 -17.35
N ARG A 38 2.06 19.36 -17.88
CA ARG A 38 3.37 19.87 -18.28
C ARG A 38 4.34 19.93 -17.09
N TRP A 39 3.90 20.42 -15.93
CA TRP A 39 4.76 20.48 -14.74
C TRP A 39 5.11 19.12 -14.17
N LYS A 40 4.16 18.18 -14.17
CA LYS A 40 4.44 16.80 -13.79
C LYS A 40 5.48 16.15 -14.72
N LYS A 41 5.39 16.43 -16.03
CA LYS A 41 6.39 15.98 -17.00
C LYS A 41 7.74 16.68 -16.80
N GLU A 42 7.77 18.00 -16.64
CA GLU A 42 9.00 18.75 -16.33
C GLU A 42 9.65 18.25 -15.03
N ALA A 43 8.86 17.90 -14.01
CA ALA A 43 9.38 17.33 -12.76
C ALA A 43 10.01 15.95 -13.00
N LEU A 44 9.33 15.08 -13.77
CA LEU A 44 9.86 13.78 -14.18
C LEU A 44 11.18 13.91 -14.96
N ASP A 45 11.24 14.82 -15.93
CA ASP A 45 12.44 15.09 -16.74
C ASP A 45 13.61 15.61 -15.87
N ASN A 46 13.31 16.25 -14.73
CA ASN A 46 14.28 16.69 -13.73
C ASN A 46 14.54 15.65 -12.62
N GLY A 47 13.99 14.43 -12.72
CA GLY A 47 14.19 13.34 -11.77
C GLY A 47 13.25 13.33 -10.55
N ASP A 48 12.26 14.23 -10.47
CA ASP A 48 11.22 14.25 -9.44
C ASP A 48 9.94 13.55 -9.96
N ASP A 49 9.90 12.23 -9.84
CA ASP A 49 8.74 11.42 -10.26
C ASP A 49 7.62 11.45 -9.20
N TRP A 50 6.60 12.25 -9.48
CA TRP A 50 5.45 12.41 -8.59
C TRP A 50 4.62 11.12 -8.43
N GLU A 51 4.61 10.22 -9.41
CA GLU A 51 3.88 8.95 -9.30
C GLU A 51 4.61 7.97 -8.38
N VAL A 52 5.93 7.91 -8.48
CA VAL A 52 6.74 7.08 -7.60
C VAL A 52 6.61 7.57 -6.15
N ILE A 53 6.66 8.89 -5.93
CA ILE A 53 6.53 9.44 -4.57
C ILE A 53 5.10 9.30 -4.03
N ARG A 54 4.08 9.49 -4.88
CA ARG A 54 2.68 9.28 -4.50
C ARG A 54 2.42 7.83 -4.15
N SER A 55 2.91 6.89 -4.95
CA SER A 55 2.74 5.46 -4.69
C SER A 55 3.48 5.04 -3.41
N ALA A 56 4.73 5.50 -3.20
CA ALA A 56 5.45 5.28 -1.95
C ALA A 56 4.72 5.87 -0.74
N HIS A 57 4.14 7.07 -0.86
CA HIS A 57 3.35 7.68 0.22
C HIS A 57 2.07 6.90 0.53
N LEU A 58 1.37 6.42 -0.50
CA LEU A 58 0.18 5.58 -0.34
C LEU A 58 0.52 4.25 0.33
N LEU A 59 1.62 3.61 -0.06
CA LEU A 59 2.11 2.38 0.57
C LEU A 59 2.51 2.61 2.03
N ALA A 60 3.17 3.72 2.34
CA ALA A 60 3.52 4.08 3.72
C ALA A 60 2.30 4.46 4.58
N SER A 61 1.21 4.92 3.96
CA SER A 61 0.01 5.35 4.68
C SER A 61 -0.90 4.22 5.17
N GLY A 62 -0.71 2.97 4.69
CA GLY A 62 -1.53 1.80 5.07
C GLY A 62 -2.99 1.83 4.61
N ALA A 63 -3.54 3.00 4.27
CA ALA A 63 -4.96 3.20 3.99
C ALA A 63 -5.54 2.33 2.85
N PRO A 64 -4.86 2.13 1.69
CA PRO A 64 -5.35 1.22 0.66
C PRO A 64 -5.36 -0.25 1.11
N GLU A 65 -4.38 -0.63 1.93
CA GLU A 65 -4.25 -1.98 2.48
C GLU A 65 -5.34 -2.26 3.52
N ASP A 66 -5.63 -1.28 4.38
CA ASP A 66 -6.70 -1.38 5.37
C ASP A 66 -8.08 -1.52 4.73
N ILE A 67 -8.34 -0.76 3.65
CA ILE A 67 -9.57 -0.91 2.86
C ILE A 67 -9.63 -2.28 2.19
N ALA A 68 -8.52 -2.74 1.58
CA ALA A 68 -8.47 -4.07 0.97
C ALA A 68 -8.71 -5.18 2.01
N ARG A 69 -8.11 -5.05 3.20
CA ARG A 69 -8.29 -5.98 4.33
C ARG A 69 -9.73 -5.97 4.84
N ALA A 70 -10.36 -4.80 4.93
CA ALA A 70 -11.77 -4.67 5.30
C ALA A 70 -12.71 -5.36 4.28
N ILE A 71 -12.46 -5.14 2.98
CA ILE A 71 -13.21 -5.80 1.89
C ILE A 71 -13.04 -7.31 1.95
N LEU A 72 -11.81 -7.81 2.14
CA LEU A 72 -11.54 -9.24 2.27
C LEU A 72 -12.22 -9.85 3.49
N THR A 73 -12.19 -9.16 4.63
CA THR A 73 -12.88 -9.60 5.85
C THR A 73 -14.38 -9.71 5.64
N SER A 74 -15.00 -8.72 4.97
CA SER A 74 -16.42 -8.75 4.61
C SER A 74 -16.74 -9.90 3.65
N LEU A 75 -15.89 -10.16 2.65
CA LEU A 75 -16.05 -11.26 1.72
C LEU A 75 -15.95 -12.63 2.42
N MET A 76 -15.02 -12.78 3.37
CA MET A 76 -14.88 -14.01 4.16
C MET A 76 -16.13 -14.29 5.00
N ALA A 77 -16.71 -13.24 5.61
CA ALA A 77 -17.96 -13.38 6.35
C ALA A 77 -19.12 -13.83 5.44
N GLN A 78 -19.21 -13.29 4.21
CA GLN A 78 -20.23 -13.73 3.24
C GLN A 78 -20.06 -15.19 2.82
N PHE A 79 -18.83 -15.67 2.68
CA PHE A 79 -18.58 -17.09 2.38
C PHE A 79 -19.02 -18.00 3.54
N GLN A 80 -18.76 -17.61 4.79
CA GLN A 80 -19.22 -18.36 5.97
C GLN A 80 -20.76 -18.42 6.02
N GLU A 81 -21.43 -17.28 5.87
CA GLU A 81 -22.89 -17.22 5.88
C GLU A 81 -23.51 -18.05 4.75
N THR A 82 -22.91 -18.00 3.56
CA THR A 82 -23.38 -18.78 2.40
C THR A 82 -23.15 -20.28 2.60
N LEU A 83 -22.02 -20.67 3.17
CA LEU A 83 -21.71 -22.07 3.51
C LEU A 83 -22.74 -22.63 4.50
N GLU A 84 -23.08 -21.87 5.54
CA GLU A 84 -24.11 -22.24 6.50
C GLU A 84 -25.49 -22.41 5.84
N LYS A 85 -25.90 -21.45 4.99
CA LYS A 85 -27.17 -21.55 4.24
C LYS A 85 -27.23 -22.79 3.36
N VAL A 86 -26.14 -23.12 2.66
CA VAL A 86 -26.07 -24.34 1.81
C VAL A 86 -26.14 -25.61 2.67
N ASN A 87 -25.50 -25.61 3.85
CA ASN A 87 -25.50 -26.75 4.76
C ASN A 87 -26.86 -26.98 5.45
N LEU A 88 -27.59 -25.90 5.75
CA LEU A 88 -28.88 -25.95 6.43
C LEU A 88 -30.08 -26.04 5.46
N ALA A 89 -29.86 -25.96 4.15
CA ALA A 89 -30.94 -25.99 3.17
C ALA A 89 -31.50 -27.41 2.98
N ASP A 90 -32.65 -27.69 3.61
CA ASP A 90 -33.36 -28.98 3.51
C ASP A 90 -33.96 -29.25 2.13
N THR A 91 -34.05 -28.22 1.27
CA THR A 91 -34.64 -28.32 -0.08
C THR A 91 -33.66 -28.77 -1.15
N LEU A 92 -32.35 -28.80 -0.87
CA LEU A 92 -31.32 -29.17 -1.84
C LEU A 92 -31.12 -30.67 -1.88
N CYS A 93 -31.07 -31.27 -3.07
CA CYS A 93 -30.63 -32.65 -3.19
C CYS A 93 -29.11 -32.75 -2.96
N ALA A 94 -28.63 -33.97 -2.68
CA ALA A 94 -27.22 -34.20 -2.38
C ALA A 94 -26.27 -33.74 -3.51
N ALA A 95 -26.66 -33.95 -4.76
CA ALA A 95 -25.86 -33.56 -5.92
C ALA A 95 -25.73 -32.03 -6.04
N GLU A 96 -26.85 -31.30 -5.93
CA GLU A 96 -26.87 -29.84 -5.96
C GLU A 96 -26.05 -29.24 -4.81
N ARG A 97 -26.17 -29.83 -3.61
CA ARG A 97 -25.41 -29.38 -2.43
C ARG A 97 -23.90 -29.51 -2.67
N VAL A 98 -23.44 -30.66 -3.17
CA VAL A 98 -22.01 -30.87 -3.48
C VAL A 98 -21.52 -29.89 -4.54
N GLU A 99 -22.32 -29.62 -5.58
CA GLU A 99 -21.97 -28.65 -6.62
C GLU A 99 -21.80 -27.23 -6.06
N LEU A 100 -22.76 -26.78 -5.25
CA LEU A 100 -22.71 -25.46 -4.62
C LEU A 100 -21.51 -25.31 -3.68
N LEU A 101 -21.21 -26.34 -2.88
CA LEU A 101 -20.05 -26.36 -1.99
C LEU A 101 -18.73 -26.32 -2.78
N ALA A 102 -18.63 -27.07 -3.88
CA ALA A 102 -17.45 -27.05 -4.73
C ALA A 102 -17.22 -25.66 -5.34
N ARG A 103 -18.29 -25.01 -5.83
CA ARG A 103 -18.23 -23.65 -6.39
C ARG A 103 -17.84 -22.62 -5.35
N LEU A 104 -18.37 -22.73 -4.14
CA LEU A 104 -18.02 -21.85 -3.02
C LEU A 104 -16.53 -21.98 -2.66
N THR A 105 -16.02 -23.21 -2.63
CA THR A 105 -14.61 -23.51 -2.30
C THR A 105 -13.65 -23.02 -3.38
N ASP A 106 -14.01 -23.16 -4.65
CA ASP A 106 -13.24 -22.63 -5.78
C ASP A 106 -13.21 -21.09 -5.76
N ALA A 107 -14.36 -20.45 -5.53
CA ALA A 107 -14.46 -19.00 -5.41
C ALA A 107 -13.67 -18.46 -4.21
N TRP A 108 -13.70 -19.15 -3.07
CA TRP A 108 -12.88 -18.84 -1.90
C TRP A 108 -11.39 -18.89 -2.25
N SER A 109 -10.94 -19.99 -2.86
CA SER A 109 -9.53 -20.21 -3.23
C SER A 109 -9.01 -19.14 -4.18
N LYS A 110 -9.82 -18.75 -5.19
CA LYS A 110 -9.52 -17.66 -6.12
C LYS A 110 -9.45 -16.30 -5.42
N SER A 111 -10.35 -16.04 -4.48
CA SER A 111 -10.37 -14.79 -3.71
C SER A 111 -9.12 -14.66 -2.84
N ILE A 112 -8.70 -15.75 -2.18
CA ILE A 112 -7.45 -15.79 -1.40
C ILE A 112 -6.24 -15.60 -2.32
N ALA A 113 -6.18 -16.28 -3.47
CA ALA A 113 -5.07 -16.12 -4.41
C ALA A 113 -4.98 -14.69 -4.98
N ALA A 114 -6.12 -14.05 -5.25
CA ALA A 114 -6.18 -12.65 -5.68
C ALA A 114 -5.79 -11.70 -4.54
N SER A 115 -6.20 -12.00 -3.30
CA SER A 115 -5.88 -11.19 -2.13
C SER A 115 -4.37 -11.07 -1.89
N LYS A 116 -3.60 -12.14 -2.09
CA LYS A 116 -2.13 -12.13 -1.99
C LYS A 116 -1.44 -11.22 -3.01
N LYS A 117 -2.14 -10.81 -4.07
CA LYS A 117 -1.64 -9.85 -5.07
C LYS A 117 -2.06 -8.41 -4.77
N ILE A 118 -3.14 -8.22 -4.03
CA ILE A 118 -3.74 -6.91 -3.69
C ILE A 118 -3.25 -6.40 -2.34
N LEU A 119 -3.06 -7.32 -1.40
CA LEU A 119 -2.18 -7.19 -0.25
C LEU A 119 -0.81 -7.74 -0.73
N PRO A 120 0.04 -6.95 -1.42
CA PRO A 120 1.45 -7.22 -1.22
C PRO A 120 1.64 -7.18 0.30
N GLU A 121 2.49 -8.01 0.86
CA GLU A 121 2.91 -7.77 2.23
C GLU A 121 3.64 -6.43 2.24
N THR A 122 2.91 -5.32 2.36
CA THR A 122 3.45 -3.99 2.56
C THR A 122 3.91 -3.94 4.01
N GLY A 123 5.17 -3.66 4.32
CA GLY A 123 6.39 -4.08 3.65
C GLY A 123 7.14 -4.91 4.68
N GLN A 124 7.42 -6.19 4.45
CA GLN A 124 8.29 -6.92 5.39
C GLN A 124 9.66 -6.22 5.51
N LEU A 125 10.19 -5.73 4.39
CA LEU A 125 11.35 -4.83 4.38
C LEU A 125 11.10 -3.53 5.13
N ALA A 126 9.96 -2.86 4.92
CA ALA A 126 9.63 -1.61 5.61
C ALA A 126 9.49 -1.80 7.13
N THR A 127 8.91 -2.92 7.56
CA THR A 127 8.73 -3.33 8.97
C THR A 127 10.07 -3.71 9.59
N ALA A 128 10.93 -4.42 8.85
CA ALA A 128 12.29 -4.72 9.27
C ALA A 128 13.11 -3.43 9.43
N MET A 129 13.02 -2.50 8.47
CA MET A 129 13.68 -1.20 8.53
C MET A 129 13.17 -0.34 9.68
N GLU A 130 11.87 -0.37 9.99
CA GLU A 130 11.29 0.32 11.14
C GLU A 130 11.78 -0.28 12.47
N THR A 131 11.85 -1.61 12.55
CA THR A 131 12.38 -2.32 13.73
C THR A 131 13.85 -1.94 13.98
N LEU A 132 14.67 -1.83 12.93
CA LEU A 132 16.06 -1.39 13.04
C LEU A 132 16.19 0.06 13.55
N LYS A 133 15.30 0.96 13.12
CA LYS A 133 15.28 2.35 13.61
C LYS A 133 14.90 2.43 15.09
N LEU A 134 13.87 1.67 15.51
CA LEU A 134 13.46 1.59 16.90
C LEU A 134 14.57 1.04 17.79
N LEU A 135 15.28 0.00 17.33
CA LEU A 135 16.44 -0.55 18.03
C LEU A 135 17.59 0.47 18.12
N SER A 136 17.86 1.22 17.05
CA SER A 136 18.85 2.30 17.05
C SER A 136 18.53 3.37 18.10
N ALA A 137 17.26 3.82 18.15
CA ALA A 137 16.80 4.79 19.12
C ALA A 137 16.87 4.26 20.57
N PHE A 138 16.53 2.98 20.79
CA PHE A 138 16.67 2.34 22.09
C PHE A 138 18.14 2.25 22.55
N ILE A 139 19.06 1.89 21.66
CA ILE A 139 20.50 1.83 21.96
C ILE A 139 21.04 3.23 22.26
N GLN A 140 20.62 4.24 21.51
CA GLN A 140 20.99 5.63 21.77
C GLN A 140 20.58 6.08 23.18
N ASP A 141 19.38 5.71 23.63
CA ASP A 141 18.84 6.11 24.94
C ASP A 141 19.39 5.28 26.11
N LYS A 142 19.45 3.96 25.98
CA LYS A 142 19.79 3.03 27.08
C LYS A 142 21.24 2.56 27.08
N HIS A 143 21.89 2.52 25.92
CA HIS A 143 23.20 1.93 25.73
C HIS A 143 24.10 2.75 24.77
N PRO A 144 24.31 4.06 25.01
CA PRO A 144 24.94 4.97 24.04
C PRO A 144 26.37 4.58 23.65
N ARG A 145 27.09 3.85 24.52
CA ARG A 145 28.43 3.34 24.23
C ARG A 145 28.46 2.31 23.08
N HIS A 146 27.32 1.72 22.74
CA HIS A 146 27.19 0.72 21.67
C HIS A 146 26.65 1.30 20.36
N LEU A 147 26.25 2.57 20.34
CA LEU A 147 25.61 3.18 19.16
C LEU A 147 26.53 3.21 17.93
N ALA A 148 27.79 3.61 18.09
CA ALA A 148 28.75 3.67 16.98
C ALA A 148 28.95 2.28 16.34
N ALA A 149 29.22 1.26 17.16
CA ALA A 149 29.37 -0.12 16.68
C ALA A 149 28.08 -0.67 16.04
N PHE A 150 26.91 -0.27 16.54
CA PHE A 150 25.63 -0.67 15.96
C PHE A 150 25.38 -0.04 14.58
N VAL A 151 25.71 1.25 14.41
CA VAL A 151 25.60 1.93 13.11
C VAL A 151 26.53 1.30 12.07
N ASP A 152 27.78 0.99 12.45
CA ASP A 152 28.74 0.32 11.56
C ASP A 152 28.22 -1.06 11.09
N MET A 153 27.53 -1.81 11.98
CA MET A 153 26.91 -3.09 11.64
C MET A 153 25.69 -2.93 10.71
N LEU A 154 24.90 -1.85 10.85
CA LEU A 154 23.73 -1.60 10.01
C LEU A 154 24.11 -1.37 8.55
N GLU A 155 25.22 -0.68 8.27
CA GLU A 155 25.71 -0.47 6.90
C GLU A 155 26.05 -1.80 6.21
N ALA A 156 26.64 -2.74 6.93
CA ALA A 156 26.96 -4.08 6.41
C ALA A 156 25.72 -5.00 6.31
N PHE A 157 24.71 -4.78 7.15
CA PHE A 157 23.50 -5.62 7.23
C PHE A 157 22.40 -5.19 6.24
N GLY A 158 22.35 -3.91 5.84
CA GLY A 158 21.39 -3.38 4.87
C GLY A 158 21.27 -4.22 3.59
N PRO A 159 22.38 -4.56 2.91
CA PRO A 159 22.36 -5.42 1.71
C PRO A 159 21.81 -6.84 1.96
N VAL A 160 21.93 -7.36 3.18
CA VAL A 160 21.39 -8.69 3.56
C VAL A 160 19.86 -8.63 3.64
N LEU A 161 19.32 -7.54 4.19
CA LEU A 161 17.87 -7.30 4.26
C LEU A 161 17.26 -7.06 2.89
N GLU A 162 17.92 -6.26 2.05
CA GLU A 162 17.49 -6.04 0.66
C GLU A 162 17.48 -7.34 -0.14
N LYS A 163 18.46 -8.23 0.05
CA LYS A 163 18.49 -9.54 -0.61
C LYS A 163 17.43 -10.52 -0.08
N HIS A 164 17.03 -10.40 1.18
CA HIS A 164 16.08 -11.32 1.81
C HIS A 164 14.62 -10.96 1.54
N TYR A 165 14.32 -9.66 1.46
CA TYR A 165 12.95 -9.14 1.28
C TYR A 165 12.68 -8.51 -0.10
N GLY A 166 13.72 -8.29 -0.91
CA GLY A 166 13.64 -7.79 -2.29
C GLY A 166 13.48 -8.88 -3.33
#